data_AF-A0A146L360-F1
#
_entry.id   AF-A0A146L360-F1
#
_cell.length_a   1.000
_cell.length_b   1.000
_cell.length_c   1.000
_cell.angle_alpha   90.00
_cell.angle_beta   90.00
_cell.angle_gamma   90.00
#
_symmetry.space_group_name_H-M   'P 1'
#
loop_
_entity.id
_entity.type
_entity.pdbx_description
1 polymer ?
#
loop_
_entity_poly.entity_id
_entity_poly.type
_entity_poly.pdbx_seq_one_letter_code
_entity_poly.pdbx_strand_id
1 'polypeptide(L)'
;LNSENICQVLGKQQLFRTGRLLRHRYNGFLNANYFPNDTEVRSNPYDRDFMSAACLLAGLYPPVGYQIWSKKIAWQPIPIWEDRYDIAEIATKANICPKFYKIQSKNIDRINQDSSKFANLFKYLSKNTGEKINSISRIPLIWDTLQIQKENGYKLPAWSKKVFPDRLRPLEGVAFQAYVYGPDPEQIKLVVGPLLEMILDQLNTKASGRMQPDRKLYINAAHDITLRALLDGMGVHDAFPIDTSAFMVFELHENSAGHIVRVLYYNNSAIHDPHVLNLPPCQNPCSLSTFTSALQKNVPKNWREECHNATDDETR
;
A
#
# COMPACT_ATOMS: atom_id res chain seq x y z
N LEU A 1 9.77 -16.37 20.50
CA LEU A 1 9.03 -16.15 19.23
C LEU A 1 9.11 -14.66 18.87
N ASN A 2 10.33 -14.12 18.69
CA ASN A 2 10.58 -12.70 18.36
C ASN A 2 10.96 -12.51 16.88
N SER A 3 10.67 -13.51 16.03
CA SER A 3 11.00 -13.50 14.59
C SER A 3 9.82 -13.08 13.72
N GLU A 4 8.73 -12.57 14.31
CA GLU A 4 7.42 -12.42 13.65
C GLU A 4 7.35 -11.28 12.62
N ASN A 5 8.38 -10.43 12.49
CA ASN A 5 8.37 -9.27 11.59
C ASN A 5 9.56 -9.19 10.62
N ILE A 6 10.27 -10.30 10.38
CA ILE A 6 11.40 -10.34 9.42
C ILE A 6 10.93 -10.86 8.06
N CYS A 7 11.36 -10.20 6.99
CA CYS A 7 11.07 -10.63 5.62
C CYS A 7 11.63 -12.04 5.35
N GLN A 8 10.71 -12.98 5.08
CA GLN A 8 11.02 -14.39 4.82
C GLN A 8 11.72 -14.58 3.46
N VAL A 9 12.32 -15.75 3.23
CA VAL A 9 13.03 -16.06 1.98
C VAL A 9 12.15 -15.83 0.74
N LEU A 10 10.89 -16.26 0.80
CA LEU A 10 9.94 -16.04 -0.28
C LEU A 10 9.70 -14.55 -0.55
N GLY A 11 9.51 -13.74 0.52
CA GLY A 11 9.34 -12.29 0.41
C GLY A 11 10.54 -11.63 -0.29
N LYS A 12 11.77 -11.98 0.13
CA LYS A 12 12.99 -11.48 -0.52
C LYS A 12 13.03 -11.81 -2.02
N GLN A 13 12.67 -13.04 -2.38
CA GLN A 13 12.61 -13.47 -3.79
C GLN A 13 11.51 -12.74 -4.57
N GLN A 14 10.33 -12.54 -3.97
CA GLN A 14 9.25 -11.78 -4.56
C GLN A 14 9.68 -10.35 -4.87
N LEU A 15 10.27 -9.64 -3.91
CA LEU A 15 10.69 -8.25 -4.13
C LEU A 15 11.86 -8.13 -5.11
N PHE A 16 12.81 -9.08 -5.09
CA PHE A 16 13.85 -9.14 -6.14
C PHE A 16 13.24 -9.32 -7.55
N ARG A 17 12.21 -10.16 -7.69
CA ARG A 17 11.47 -10.31 -8.94
C ARG A 17 10.74 -9.02 -9.33
N THR A 18 10.10 -8.33 -8.38
CA THR A 18 9.50 -7.00 -8.61
C THR A 18 10.54 -6.01 -9.16
N GLY A 19 11.75 -5.99 -8.59
CA GLY A 19 12.84 -5.15 -9.10
C GLY A 19 13.19 -5.46 -10.56
N ARG A 20 13.30 -6.75 -10.91
CA ARG A 20 13.56 -7.18 -12.29
C ARG A 20 12.40 -6.85 -13.24
N LEU A 21 11.17 -6.96 -12.77
CA LEU A 21 9.96 -6.60 -13.52
C LEU A 21 9.97 -5.10 -13.86
N LEU A 22 10.23 -4.24 -12.87
CA LEU A 22 10.36 -2.79 -13.06
C LEU A 22 11.54 -2.45 -13.98
N ARG A 23 12.68 -3.13 -13.85
CA ARG A 23 13.82 -2.98 -14.77
C ARG A 23 13.43 -3.28 -16.21
N HIS A 24 12.68 -4.36 -16.43
CA HIS A 24 12.23 -4.74 -17.77
C HIS A 24 11.24 -3.70 -18.33
N ARG A 25 10.23 -3.32 -17.54
CA ARG A 25 9.19 -2.36 -17.93
C ARG A 25 9.76 -0.98 -18.28
N TYR A 26 10.71 -0.50 -17.48
CA TYR A 26 11.30 0.83 -17.62
C TYR A 26 12.68 0.79 -18.28
N ASN A 27 12.98 -0.27 -19.04
CA ASN A 27 14.16 -0.31 -19.87
C ASN A 27 14.12 0.83 -20.91
N GLY A 28 15.24 1.55 -21.06
CA GLY A 28 15.31 2.76 -21.90
C GLY A 28 14.84 4.04 -21.22
N PHE A 29 13.93 3.97 -20.23
CA PHE A 29 13.57 5.12 -19.38
C PHE A 29 14.56 5.29 -18.22
N LEU A 30 14.85 4.20 -17.51
CA LEU A 30 15.86 4.15 -16.44
C LEU A 30 17.20 3.68 -17.01
N ASN A 31 18.28 4.36 -16.65
CA ASN A 31 19.62 3.90 -16.99
C ASN A 31 19.94 2.56 -16.29
N ALA A 32 20.74 1.71 -16.94
CA ALA A 32 21.21 0.47 -16.35
C ALA A 32 22.07 0.71 -15.10
N ASN A 33 22.90 1.77 -15.13
CA ASN A 33 23.60 2.26 -13.95
C ASN A 33 22.64 3.02 -13.02
N TYR A 34 22.85 2.88 -11.71
CA TYR A 34 22.16 3.70 -10.72
C TYR A 34 22.75 5.11 -10.68
N PHE A 35 21.89 6.12 -10.75
CA PHE A 35 22.28 7.51 -10.52
C PHE A 35 21.47 8.09 -9.35
N PRO A 36 22.12 8.66 -8.32
CA PRO A 36 21.43 9.22 -7.16
C PRO A 36 20.39 10.30 -7.48
N ASN A 37 20.61 11.05 -8.55
CA ASN A 37 19.69 12.10 -8.99
C ASN A 37 18.45 11.56 -9.72
N ASP A 38 18.51 10.34 -10.26
CA ASP A 38 17.40 9.73 -11.01
C ASP A 38 16.42 9.00 -10.10
N THR A 39 16.85 8.51 -8.92
CA THR A 39 16.04 7.63 -8.06
C THR A 39 16.12 8.02 -6.59
N GLU A 40 14.96 8.19 -5.95
CA GLU A 40 14.81 8.26 -4.49
C GLU A 40 14.15 6.98 -3.98
N VAL A 41 14.64 6.46 -2.87
CA VAL A 41 13.99 5.34 -2.20
C VAL A 41 13.76 5.70 -0.75
N ARG A 42 12.50 5.53 -0.32
CA ARG A 42 12.07 5.67 1.06
C ARG A 42 11.42 4.39 1.55
N SER A 43 11.44 4.20 2.86
CA SER A 43 10.84 3.05 3.54
C SER A 43 10.21 3.49 4.86
N ASN A 44 9.06 2.93 5.20
CA ASN A 44 8.54 3.00 6.57
C ASN A 44 9.50 2.32 7.57
N PRO A 45 9.44 2.66 8.89
CA PRO A 45 10.48 2.34 9.87
C PRO A 45 10.47 0.88 10.36
N TYR A 46 10.03 -0.07 9.53
CA TYR A 46 10.02 -1.49 9.87
C TYR A 46 11.10 -2.27 9.09
N ASP A 47 11.77 -3.20 9.76
CA ASP A 47 12.81 -4.05 9.17
C ASP A 47 12.35 -4.70 7.85
N ARG A 48 11.12 -5.22 7.81
CA ARG A 48 10.56 -5.88 6.62
C ARG A 48 10.46 -4.94 5.42
N ASP A 49 10.27 -3.64 5.61
CA ASP A 49 10.11 -2.68 4.52
C ASP A 49 11.48 -2.28 3.96
N PHE A 50 12.45 -2.00 4.85
CA PHE A 50 13.83 -1.72 4.42
C PHE A 50 14.45 -2.92 3.71
N MET A 51 14.23 -4.13 4.23
CA MET A 51 14.66 -5.37 3.57
C MET A 51 13.97 -5.56 2.21
N SER A 52 12.69 -5.24 2.11
CA SER A 52 11.91 -5.32 0.86
C SER A 52 12.43 -4.35 -0.19
N ALA A 53 12.67 -3.09 0.19
CA ALA A 53 13.29 -2.08 -0.67
C ALA A 53 14.67 -2.52 -1.16
N ALA A 54 15.52 -3.03 -0.26
CA ALA A 54 16.86 -3.51 -0.63
C ALA A 54 16.81 -4.69 -1.61
N CYS A 55 15.88 -5.65 -1.42
CA CYS A 55 15.69 -6.77 -2.35
C CYS A 55 15.20 -6.30 -3.71
N LEU A 56 14.23 -5.38 -3.74
CA LEU A 56 13.75 -4.76 -4.98
C LEU A 56 14.88 -4.05 -5.72
N LEU A 57 15.67 -3.25 -5.00
CA LEU A 57 16.81 -2.53 -5.58
C LEU A 57 17.89 -3.46 -6.13
N ALA A 58 18.13 -4.61 -5.49
CA ALA A 58 19.04 -5.61 -6.02
C ALA A 58 18.57 -6.18 -7.37
N GLY A 59 17.26 -6.31 -7.58
CA GLY A 59 16.68 -6.73 -8.86
C GLY A 59 16.60 -5.61 -9.89
N LEU A 60 16.40 -4.38 -9.42
CA LEU A 60 16.28 -3.19 -10.27
C LEU A 60 17.64 -2.69 -10.75
N TYR A 61 18.66 -2.57 -9.90
CA TYR A 61 19.97 -2.00 -10.23
C TYR A 61 21.13 -2.98 -9.93
N PRO A 62 21.18 -4.15 -10.59
CA PRO A 62 22.41 -4.96 -10.54
C PRO A 62 23.58 -4.13 -11.08
N PRO A 63 24.76 -4.14 -10.42
CA PRO A 63 25.88 -3.30 -10.84
C PRO A 63 26.40 -3.70 -12.22
N VAL A 64 26.62 -2.72 -13.08
CA VAL A 64 27.17 -2.89 -14.42
C VAL A 64 28.33 -1.93 -14.66
N GLY A 65 29.25 -2.28 -15.56
CA GLY A 65 30.40 -1.45 -15.92
C GLY A 65 31.20 -0.99 -14.70
N TYR A 66 31.37 0.33 -14.55
CA TYR A 66 32.17 0.93 -13.48
C TYR A 66 31.54 0.80 -12.07
N GLN A 67 30.25 0.45 -11.96
CA GLN A 67 29.58 0.24 -10.68
C GLN A 67 29.82 -1.17 -10.09
N ILE A 68 30.50 -2.06 -10.83
CA ILE A 68 30.90 -3.37 -10.32
C ILE A 68 32.07 -3.19 -9.34
N TRP A 69 31.74 -3.06 -8.05
CA TRP A 69 32.72 -2.95 -6.97
C TRP A 69 33.22 -4.33 -6.48
N SER A 70 32.50 -5.41 -6.78
CA SER A 70 32.85 -6.78 -6.40
C SER A 70 32.53 -7.78 -7.51
N LYS A 71 33.49 -8.65 -7.84
CA LYS A 71 33.28 -9.76 -8.80
C LYS A 71 32.55 -10.96 -8.20
N LYS A 72 32.38 -10.99 -6.88
CA LYS A 72 31.76 -12.11 -6.15
C LYS A 72 30.28 -11.87 -5.84
N ILE A 73 29.82 -10.63 -5.89
CA ILE A 73 28.48 -10.22 -5.47
C ILE A 73 27.90 -9.26 -6.50
N ALA A 74 26.78 -9.64 -7.12
CA ALA A 74 26.04 -8.83 -8.08
C ALA A 74 25.03 -7.90 -7.38
N TRP A 75 25.52 -7.08 -6.44
CA TRP A 75 24.73 -6.10 -5.67
C TRP A 75 25.55 -4.84 -5.46
N GLN A 76 24.89 -3.69 -5.35
CA GLN A 76 25.50 -2.42 -4.97
C GLN A 76 24.67 -1.72 -3.89
N PRO A 77 25.31 -0.98 -2.97
CA PRO A 77 24.60 -0.20 -1.97
C PRO A 77 23.86 0.95 -2.65
N ILE A 78 22.56 1.04 -2.41
CA ILE A 78 21.70 2.16 -2.82
C ILE A 78 21.05 2.72 -1.56
N PRO A 79 21.15 4.04 -1.28
CA PRO A 79 20.55 4.64 -0.09
C PRO A 79 19.03 4.43 -0.03
N ILE A 80 18.54 4.08 1.16
CA ILE A 80 17.12 3.99 1.50
C ILE A 80 16.91 4.90 2.70
N TRP A 81 16.01 5.87 2.56
CA TRP A 81 15.71 6.84 3.62
C TRP A 81 14.44 6.44 4.37
N GLU A 82 14.35 6.81 5.64
CA GLU A 82 13.11 6.62 6.39
C GLU A 82 12.03 7.59 5.89
N ASP A 83 10.83 7.06 5.63
CA ASP A 83 9.63 7.85 5.41
C ASP A 83 8.92 8.08 6.74
N ARG A 84 8.67 9.35 7.07
CA ARG A 84 8.02 9.74 8.32
C ARG A 84 6.51 9.60 8.26
N TYR A 85 5.93 9.58 7.07
CA TYR A 85 4.49 9.41 6.90
C TYR A 85 4.16 7.94 6.71
N ASP A 86 3.70 7.31 7.78
CA ASP A 86 3.36 5.89 7.80
C ASP A 86 1.86 5.71 8.06
N ILE A 87 1.16 5.22 7.03
CA ILE A 87 -0.28 4.93 7.09
C ILE A 87 -0.60 3.84 8.10
N ALA A 88 0.25 2.82 8.26
CA ALA A 88 0.03 1.78 9.25
C ALA A 88 0.16 2.34 10.67
N GLU A 89 1.11 3.23 10.92
CA GLU A 89 1.19 3.89 12.22
C GLU A 89 -0.03 4.78 12.50
N ILE A 90 -0.48 5.57 11.52
CA ILE A 90 -1.72 6.38 11.65
C ILE A 90 -2.92 5.48 11.93
N ALA A 91 -3.00 4.34 11.23
CA ALA A 91 -4.11 3.41 11.34
C ALA A 91 -4.16 2.65 12.68
N THR A 92 -3.04 2.56 13.40
CA THR A 92 -2.91 1.70 14.60
C THR A 92 -2.59 2.48 15.87
N LYS A 93 -2.08 3.71 15.79
CA LYS A 93 -1.65 4.53 16.93
C LYS A 93 -2.52 5.78 17.06
N ALA A 94 -3.48 5.74 17.99
CA ALA A 94 -4.45 6.82 18.21
C ALA A 94 -3.80 8.19 18.49
N ASN A 95 -2.60 8.24 19.06
CA ASN A 95 -1.91 9.49 19.36
C ASN A 95 -1.38 10.23 18.12
N ILE A 96 -1.22 9.54 16.98
CA ILE A 96 -0.75 10.16 15.73
C ILE A 96 -1.85 11.00 15.09
N CYS A 97 -3.07 10.47 15.02
CA CYS A 97 -4.24 11.19 14.54
C CYS A 97 -5.50 10.79 15.33
N PRO A 98 -5.77 11.45 16.49
CA PRO A 98 -6.90 11.11 17.34
C PRO A 98 -8.25 11.18 16.64
N LYS A 99 -8.44 12.19 15.77
CA LYS A 99 -9.69 12.36 15.00
C LYS A 99 -9.94 11.17 14.06
N PHE A 100 -8.93 10.76 13.29
CA PHE A 100 -9.01 9.59 12.43
C PHE A 100 -9.37 8.33 13.24
N TYR A 101 -8.69 8.10 14.37
CA TYR A 101 -8.92 6.90 15.18
C TYR A 101 -10.35 6.84 15.75
N LYS A 102 -10.93 7.99 16.13
CA LYS A 102 -12.34 8.11 16.54
C LYS A 102 -13.30 7.72 15.40
N ILE A 103 -13.05 8.23 14.19
CA ILE A 103 -13.88 7.93 13.01
C ILE A 103 -13.72 6.45 12.60
N GLN A 104 -12.49 5.95 12.56
CA GLN A 104 -12.17 4.55 12.27
C GLN A 104 -12.89 3.61 13.23
N SER A 105 -12.87 3.89 14.54
CA SER A 105 -13.56 3.08 15.55
C SER A 105 -15.06 3.00 15.27
N LYS A 106 -15.71 4.13 14.95
CA LYS A 106 -17.14 4.16 14.54
C LYS A 106 -17.39 3.31 13.29
N ASN A 107 -16.49 3.37 12.31
CA ASN A 107 -16.64 2.60 11.08
C ASN A 107 -16.43 1.09 11.29
N ILE A 108 -15.49 0.70 12.15
CA ILE A 108 -15.29 -0.69 12.59
C ILE A 108 -16.53 -1.19 13.34
N ASP A 109 -17.10 -0.38 14.23
CA ASP A 109 -18.34 -0.74 14.94
C ASP A 109 -19.51 -0.92 13.97
N ARG A 110 -19.61 -0.05 12.95
CA ARG A 110 -20.63 -0.14 11.89
C ARG A 110 -20.57 -1.46 11.16
N ILE A 111 -19.40 -1.89 10.67
CA ILE A 111 -19.31 -3.21 10.00
C ILE A 111 -19.65 -4.34 10.97
N ASN A 112 -19.30 -4.22 12.25
CA ASN A 112 -19.56 -5.24 13.24
C ASN A 112 -21.05 -5.40 13.60
N GLN A 113 -21.93 -4.46 13.23
CA GLN A 113 -23.38 -4.61 13.39
C GLN A 113 -23.91 -5.83 12.61
N ASP A 114 -23.25 -6.20 11.51
CA ASP A 114 -23.60 -7.34 10.68
C ASP A 114 -23.03 -8.68 11.19
N SER A 115 -22.31 -8.68 12.32
CA SER A 115 -21.65 -9.87 12.87
C SER A 115 -22.60 -11.03 13.17
N SER A 116 -23.86 -10.75 13.52
CA SER A 116 -24.88 -11.77 13.79
C SER A 116 -25.15 -12.67 12.57
N LYS A 117 -25.02 -12.13 11.35
CA LYS A 117 -25.17 -12.87 10.08
C LYS A 117 -24.14 -14.00 9.94
N PHE A 118 -23.01 -13.89 10.64
CA PHE A 118 -21.88 -14.81 10.57
C PHE A 118 -21.69 -15.65 11.83
N ALA A 119 -22.68 -15.69 12.75
CA ALA A 119 -22.57 -16.36 14.05
C ALA A 119 -22.06 -17.82 13.95
N ASN A 120 -22.57 -18.61 12.99
CA ASN A 120 -22.14 -19.99 12.78
C ASN A 120 -20.68 -20.09 12.32
N LEU A 121 -20.23 -19.18 11.46
CA LEU A 121 -18.83 -19.10 11.02
C LEU A 121 -17.94 -18.72 12.21
N PHE A 122 -18.33 -17.72 12.99
CA PHE A 122 -17.57 -17.24 14.14
C PHE A 122 -17.46 -18.28 15.25
N LYS A 123 -18.53 -19.04 15.52
CA LYS A 123 -18.49 -20.20 16.42
C LYS A 123 -17.54 -21.29 15.90
N TYR A 124 -17.57 -21.56 14.60
CA TYR A 124 -16.65 -22.52 13.97
C TYR A 124 -15.20 -22.07 14.09
N LEU A 125 -14.90 -20.80 13.76
CA LEU A 125 -13.56 -20.24 13.88
C LEU A 125 -13.08 -20.28 15.32
N SER A 126 -13.87 -19.80 16.28
CA SER A 126 -13.50 -19.78 17.69
C SER A 126 -13.14 -21.17 18.23
N LYS A 127 -13.91 -22.20 17.85
CA LYS A 127 -13.62 -23.58 18.24
C LYS A 127 -12.28 -24.09 17.69
N ASN A 128 -11.91 -23.69 16.48
CA ASN A 128 -10.73 -24.22 15.79
C ASN A 128 -9.46 -23.39 16.00
N THR A 129 -9.59 -22.09 16.29
CA THR A 129 -8.46 -21.21 16.59
C THR A 129 -8.14 -21.15 18.08
N GLY A 130 -9.12 -21.44 18.96
CA GLY A 130 -9.00 -21.24 20.41
C GLY A 130 -9.24 -19.79 20.85
N GLU A 131 -9.42 -18.86 19.90
CA GLU A 131 -9.63 -17.43 20.14
C GLU A 131 -11.11 -17.07 20.11
N LYS A 132 -11.52 -16.04 20.86
CA LYS A 132 -12.91 -15.55 20.80
C LYS A 132 -13.12 -14.72 19.53
N ILE A 133 -13.72 -15.34 18.52
CA ILE A 133 -14.12 -14.68 17.27
C ILE A 133 -15.61 -14.35 17.37
N ASN A 134 -15.94 -13.06 17.44
CA ASN A 134 -17.32 -12.59 17.60
C ASN A 134 -17.67 -11.40 16.72
N SER A 135 -16.75 -10.94 15.86
CA SER A 135 -16.96 -9.79 15.00
C SER A 135 -16.24 -9.93 13.67
N ILE A 136 -16.71 -9.20 12.66
CA ILE A 136 -16.11 -9.17 11.31
C ILE A 136 -14.68 -8.61 11.39
N SER A 137 -14.44 -7.61 12.24
CA SER A 137 -13.11 -7.03 12.45
C SER A 137 -12.04 -8.00 13.01
N ARG A 138 -12.42 -9.20 13.46
CA ARG A 138 -11.46 -10.24 13.91
C ARG A 138 -10.97 -11.14 12.77
N ILE A 139 -11.60 -11.08 11.60
CA ILE A 139 -11.26 -11.94 10.45
C ILE A 139 -9.87 -11.67 9.87
N PRO A 140 -9.38 -10.42 9.73
CA PRO A 140 -8.07 -10.14 9.11
C PRO A 140 -6.92 -10.93 9.74
N LEU A 141 -6.87 -11.07 11.07
CA LEU A 141 -5.80 -11.83 11.74
C LEU A 141 -5.79 -13.32 11.36
N ILE A 142 -6.97 -13.93 11.22
CA ILE A 142 -7.10 -15.34 10.82
C ILE A 142 -6.71 -15.50 9.36
N TRP A 143 -7.18 -14.57 8.51
CA TRP A 143 -6.83 -14.54 7.10
C TRP A 143 -5.32 -14.45 6.91
N ASP A 144 -4.68 -13.46 7.54
CA ASP A 144 -3.24 -13.19 7.45
C ASP A 144 -2.43 -14.42 7.88
N THR A 145 -2.78 -15.00 9.03
CA THR A 145 -2.12 -16.22 9.55
C THR A 145 -2.17 -17.37 8.53
N LEU A 146 -3.36 -17.66 7.97
CA LEU A 146 -3.53 -18.76 7.02
C LEU A 146 -2.88 -18.44 5.66
N GLN A 147 -2.93 -17.20 5.22
CA GLN A 147 -2.33 -16.75 3.96
C GLN A 147 -0.80 -16.86 4.03
N ILE A 148 -0.16 -16.31 5.07
CA ILE A 148 1.30 -16.40 5.27
C ILE A 148 1.76 -17.85 5.38
N GLN A 149 1.03 -18.69 6.13
CA GLN A 149 1.34 -20.12 6.19
C GLN A 149 1.29 -20.79 4.81
N LYS A 150 0.23 -20.52 4.04
CA LYS A 150 0.08 -21.07 2.68
C LYS A 150 1.19 -20.61 1.75
N GLU A 151 1.50 -19.31 1.76
CA GLU A 151 2.54 -18.72 0.92
C GLU A 151 3.91 -19.35 1.22
N ASN A 152 4.22 -19.58 2.49
CA ASN A 152 5.48 -20.19 2.90
C ASN A 152 5.48 -21.72 2.86
N GLY A 153 4.50 -22.34 2.18
CA GLY A 153 4.46 -23.78 1.93
C GLY A 153 4.09 -24.64 3.14
N TYR A 154 3.58 -24.04 4.22
CA TYR A 154 3.10 -24.79 5.37
C TYR A 154 1.78 -25.49 5.06
N LYS A 155 1.62 -26.70 5.62
CA LYS A 155 0.37 -27.42 5.56
C LYS A 155 -0.65 -26.75 6.47
N LEU A 156 -1.69 -26.16 5.88
CA LEU A 156 -2.76 -25.54 6.64
C LEU A 156 -3.51 -26.57 7.50
N PRO A 157 -4.02 -26.17 8.69
CA PRO A 157 -4.87 -27.02 9.51
C PRO A 157 -6.09 -27.53 8.72
N ALA A 158 -6.50 -28.78 8.96
CA ALA A 158 -7.59 -29.41 8.19
C ALA A 158 -8.92 -28.63 8.24
N TRP A 159 -9.18 -27.93 9.35
CA TRP A 159 -10.38 -27.11 9.54
C TRP A 159 -10.45 -25.92 8.57
N SER A 160 -9.31 -25.40 8.11
CA SER A 160 -9.24 -24.21 7.25
C SER A 160 -9.92 -24.45 5.90
N LYS A 161 -9.90 -25.69 5.38
CA LYS A 161 -10.49 -26.06 4.08
C LYS A 161 -11.97 -25.69 3.93
N LYS A 162 -12.72 -25.61 5.03
CA LYS A 162 -14.16 -25.27 5.00
C LYS A 162 -14.43 -23.76 4.88
N VAL A 163 -13.42 -22.92 5.09
CA VAL A 163 -13.59 -21.47 5.24
C VAL A 163 -12.61 -20.65 4.42
N PHE A 164 -11.37 -21.12 4.25
CA PHE A 164 -10.30 -20.41 3.57
C PHE A 164 -10.04 -21.00 2.17
N PRO A 165 -9.90 -20.16 1.12
CA PRO A 165 -10.01 -18.70 1.17
C PRO A 165 -11.47 -18.19 1.10
N ASP A 166 -12.38 -18.95 0.48
CA ASP A 166 -13.60 -18.39 -0.12
C ASP A 166 -14.57 -17.70 0.87
N ARG A 167 -14.76 -18.25 2.06
CA ARG A 167 -15.69 -17.67 3.05
C ARG A 167 -15.08 -16.54 3.86
N LEU A 168 -13.75 -16.53 3.99
CA LEU A 168 -13.03 -15.50 4.74
C LEU A 168 -12.72 -14.28 3.86
N ARG A 169 -12.47 -14.49 2.56
CA ARG A 169 -12.06 -13.44 1.62
C ARG A 169 -12.94 -12.18 1.61
N PRO A 170 -14.28 -12.27 1.44
CA PRO A 170 -15.10 -11.06 1.42
C PRO A 170 -15.16 -10.36 2.79
N LEU A 171 -15.07 -11.13 3.88
CA LEU A 171 -15.07 -10.57 5.24
C LEU A 171 -13.76 -9.90 5.58
N GLU A 172 -12.64 -10.46 5.14
CA GLU A 172 -11.35 -9.79 5.20
C GLU A 172 -11.44 -8.47 4.45
N GLY A 173 -11.93 -8.47 3.20
CA GLY A 173 -11.83 -7.28 2.35
C GLY A 173 -12.59 -6.11 2.95
N VAL A 174 -13.80 -6.36 3.45
CA VAL A 174 -14.63 -5.36 4.13
C VAL A 174 -14.02 -4.94 5.47
N ALA A 175 -13.51 -5.88 6.26
CA ALA A 175 -12.87 -5.57 7.54
C ALA A 175 -11.62 -4.70 7.35
N PHE A 176 -10.76 -5.07 6.40
CA PHE A 176 -9.50 -4.40 6.11
C PHE A 176 -9.74 -3.00 5.54
N GLN A 177 -10.67 -2.86 4.59
CA GLN A 177 -11.09 -1.55 4.08
C GLN A 177 -11.62 -0.65 5.21
N ALA A 178 -12.39 -1.19 6.16
CA ALA A 178 -12.96 -0.40 7.24
C ALA A 178 -11.92 0.29 8.15
N TYR A 179 -10.69 -0.23 8.20
CA TYR A 179 -9.60 0.43 8.92
C TYR A 179 -9.21 1.77 8.32
N VAL A 180 -9.41 2.01 7.02
CA VAL A 180 -8.94 3.25 6.35
C VAL A 180 -10.04 4.02 5.62
N TYR A 181 -11.15 3.35 5.29
CA TYR A 181 -12.23 3.93 4.51
C TYR A 181 -13.61 3.60 5.10
N GLY A 182 -14.47 4.60 5.13
CA GLY A 182 -15.81 4.53 5.69
C GLY A 182 -16.74 5.58 5.06
N PRO A 183 -17.97 5.72 5.58
CA PRO A 183 -18.95 6.66 5.05
C PRO A 183 -18.59 8.11 5.36
N ASP A 184 -17.76 8.33 6.36
CA ASP A 184 -17.21 9.64 6.70
C ASP A 184 -16.01 9.94 5.78
N PRO A 185 -16.13 10.93 4.87
CA PRO A 185 -15.04 11.28 3.95
C PRO A 185 -13.81 11.83 4.67
N GLU A 186 -13.92 12.29 5.93
CA GLU A 186 -12.75 12.69 6.71
C GLU A 186 -11.85 11.50 7.04
N GLN A 187 -12.39 10.27 7.16
CA GLN A 187 -11.59 9.10 7.48
C GLN A 187 -10.47 8.91 6.44
N ILE A 188 -10.84 8.89 5.15
CA ILE A 188 -9.89 8.65 4.08
C ILE A 188 -8.94 9.85 3.91
N LYS A 189 -9.46 11.08 4.02
CA LYS A 189 -8.67 12.31 3.93
C LYS A 189 -7.56 12.36 4.97
N LEU A 190 -7.84 11.98 6.21
CA LEU A 190 -6.87 12.03 7.31
C LEU A 190 -5.80 10.92 7.23
N VAL A 191 -6.06 9.81 6.55
CA VAL A 191 -5.13 8.67 6.49
C VAL A 191 -4.30 8.61 5.21
N VAL A 192 -4.85 9.01 4.06
CA VAL A 192 -4.12 8.95 2.78
C VAL A 192 -3.79 10.32 2.20
N GLY A 193 -4.41 11.38 2.70
CA GLY A 193 -4.31 12.72 2.12
C GLY A 193 -2.87 13.24 1.95
N PRO A 194 -2.01 13.22 3.00
CA PRO A 194 -0.60 13.60 2.87
C PRO A 194 0.21 12.75 1.86
N LEU A 195 -0.11 11.46 1.72
CA LEU A 195 0.53 10.61 0.70
C LEU A 195 0.06 11.01 -0.70
N LEU A 196 -1.23 11.30 -0.88
CA LEU A 196 -1.76 11.85 -2.13
C LEU A 196 -1.14 13.22 -2.45
N GLU A 197 -0.98 14.10 -1.46
CA GLU A 197 -0.31 15.38 -1.61
C GLU A 197 1.12 15.22 -2.14
N MET A 198 1.90 14.31 -1.54
CA MET A 198 3.24 13.99 -2.01
C MET A 198 3.25 13.51 -3.47
N ILE A 199 2.37 12.58 -3.84
CA ILE A 199 2.27 12.07 -5.22
C ILE A 199 1.89 13.19 -6.18
N LEU A 200 0.90 14.01 -5.83
CA LEU A 200 0.44 15.13 -6.65
C LEU A 200 1.54 16.19 -6.83
N ASP A 201 2.27 16.53 -5.77
CA ASP A 201 3.39 17.46 -5.85
C ASP A 201 4.51 16.92 -6.76
N GLN A 202 4.91 15.67 -6.59
CA GLN A 202 5.93 15.04 -7.45
C GLN A 202 5.53 15.07 -8.92
N LEU A 203 4.29 14.68 -9.26
CA LEU A 203 3.79 14.67 -10.63
C LEU A 203 3.73 16.10 -11.22
N ASN A 204 3.16 17.06 -10.50
CA ASN A 204 3.03 18.43 -10.98
C ASN A 204 4.37 19.17 -11.06
N THR A 205 5.28 18.92 -10.12
CA THR A 205 6.63 19.50 -10.12
C THR A 205 7.47 18.93 -11.27
N LYS A 206 7.34 17.63 -11.59
CA LYS A 206 7.96 17.05 -12.79
C LYS A 206 7.38 17.64 -14.07
N ALA A 207 6.05 17.67 -14.20
CA ALA A 207 5.36 18.16 -15.39
C ALA A 207 5.62 19.65 -15.69
N SER A 208 5.88 20.46 -14.66
CA SER A 208 6.22 21.88 -14.81
C SER A 208 7.72 22.15 -15.02
N GLY A 209 8.55 21.11 -15.13
CA GLY A 209 10.01 21.26 -15.30
C GLY A 209 10.74 21.82 -14.08
N ARG A 210 10.10 21.83 -12.90
CA ARG A 210 10.64 22.41 -11.66
C ARG A 210 11.32 21.38 -10.76
N MET A 211 11.27 20.09 -11.11
CA MET A 211 11.86 19.01 -10.32
C MET A 211 13.39 19.12 -10.27
N GLN A 212 13.94 19.24 -9.07
CA GLN A 212 15.39 19.36 -8.82
C GLN A 212 15.83 18.44 -7.67
N PRO A 213 16.77 17.49 -7.89
CA PRO A 213 17.27 17.07 -9.20
C PRO A 213 16.13 16.56 -10.10
N ASP A 214 16.35 16.45 -11.41
CA ASP A 214 15.35 15.99 -12.40
C ASP A 214 15.03 14.49 -12.25
N ARG A 215 14.45 14.13 -11.11
CA ARG A 215 14.24 12.75 -10.71
C ARG A 215 13.27 12.04 -11.65
N LYS A 216 13.48 10.74 -11.80
CA LYS A 216 12.68 9.88 -12.68
C LYS A 216 11.87 8.85 -11.92
N LEU A 217 12.34 8.44 -10.75
CA LEU A 217 11.75 7.37 -9.96
C LEU A 217 11.74 7.71 -8.47
N TYR A 218 10.57 7.53 -7.87
CA TYR A 218 10.39 7.46 -6.42
C TYR A 218 9.91 6.05 -6.07
N ILE A 219 10.51 5.45 -5.06
CA ILE A 219 10.08 4.15 -4.51
C ILE A 219 9.78 4.37 -3.03
N ASN A 220 8.56 4.04 -2.61
CA ASN A 220 8.17 4.02 -1.20
C ASN A 220 7.85 2.57 -0.82
N ALA A 221 8.69 1.97 0.03
CA ALA A 221 8.38 0.69 0.66
C ALA A 221 7.45 0.94 1.85
N ALA A 222 6.29 0.31 1.81
CA ALA A 222 5.19 0.56 2.73
C ALA A 222 4.37 -0.73 2.95
N HIS A 223 3.10 -0.58 3.32
CA HIS A 223 2.24 -1.68 3.74
C HIS A 223 1.04 -1.91 2.81
N ASP A 224 0.42 -3.07 2.94
CA ASP A 224 -0.87 -3.39 2.34
C ASP A 224 -1.95 -2.35 2.64
N ILE A 225 -1.99 -1.84 3.87
CA ILE A 225 -2.92 -0.80 4.31
C ILE A 225 -2.67 0.54 3.58
N THR A 226 -1.42 0.81 3.18
CA THR A 226 -1.07 1.94 2.32
C THR A 226 -1.69 1.79 0.94
N LEU A 227 -1.63 0.59 0.36
CA LEU A 227 -2.26 0.32 -0.94
C LEU A 227 -3.78 0.40 -0.84
N ARG A 228 -4.38 -0.14 0.22
CA ARG A 228 -5.83 -0.04 0.49
C ARG A 228 -6.27 1.42 0.58
N ALA A 229 -5.57 2.22 1.38
CA ALA A 229 -5.86 3.64 1.55
C ALA A 229 -5.72 4.43 0.23
N LEU A 230 -4.71 4.14 -0.59
CA LEU A 230 -4.55 4.75 -1.91
C LEU A 230 -5.69 4.37 -2.87
N LEU A 231 -6.08 3.09 -2.92
CA LEU A 231 -7.20 2.63 -3.75
C LEU A 231 -8.49 3.37 -3.36
N ASP A 232 -8.82 3.40 -2.07
CA ASP A 232 -10.01 4.11 -1.58
C ASP A 232 -9.91 5.63 -1.78
N GLY A 233 -8.74 6.22 -1.55
CA GLY A 233 -8.48 7.64 -1.77
C GLY A 233 -8.61 8.06 -3.24
N MET A 234 -8.42 7.13 -4.17
CA MET A 234 -8.64 7.35 -5.61
C MET A 234 -10.03 6.93 -6.10
N GLY A 235 -10.91 6.50 -5.20
CA GLY A 235 -12.28 6.10 -5.51
C GLY A 235 -12.47 4.64 -5.93
N VAL A 236 -11.43 3.80 -5.87
CA VAL A 236 -11.48 2.37 -6.19
C VAL A 236 -11.90 1.59 -4.94
N HIS A 237 -13.20 1.56 -4.67
CA HIS A 237 -13.77 1.04 -3.42
C HIS A 237 -14.03 -0.47 -3.38
N ASP A 238 -13.65 -1.22 -4.42
CA ASP A 238 -13.76 -2.68 -4.39
C ASP A 238 -12.93 -3.24 -3.23
N ALA A 239 -13.60 -3.98 -2.34
CA ALA A 239 -13.01 -4.53 -1.13
C ALA A 239 -12.44 -5.92 -1.41
N PHE A 240 -11.11 -6.06 -1.30
CA PHE A 240 -10.40 -7.31 -1.51
C PHE A 240 -9.10 -7.35 -0.69
N PRO A 241 -8.61 -8.55 -0.32
CA PRO A 241 -7.31 -8.70 0.33
C PRO A 241 -6.18 -8.27 -0.59
N ILE A 242 -5.18 -7.58 -0.03
CA ILE A 242 -3.96 -7.21 -0.73
C ILE A 242 -2.93 -8.33 -0.58
N ASP A 243 -2.47 -8.90 -1.68
CA ASP A 243 -1.49 -9.98 -1.67
C ASP A 243 -0.07 -9.46 -1.30
N THR A 244 0.76 -10.32 -0.72
CA THR A 244 2.18 -10.03 -0.46
C THR A 244 2.89 -9.65 -1.76
N SER A 245 3.77 -8.64 -1.71
CA SER A 245 4.49 -8.08 -2.86
C SER A 245 3.61 -7.37 -3.91
N ALA A 246 2.34 -7.09 -3.60
CA ALA A 246 1.54 -6.14 -4.37
C ALA A 246 2.21 -4.75 -4.39
N PHE A 247 2.04 -4.01 -5.46
CA PHE A 247 2.53 -2.63 -5.55
C PHE A 247 1.73 -1.81 -6.55
N MET A 248 1.79 -0.49 -6.39
CA MET A 248 1.22 0.48 -7.32
C MET A 248 2.29 1.31 -7.99
N VAL A 249 2.04 1.71 -9.24
CA VAL A 249 2.90 2.64 -9.97
C VAL A 249 2.07 3.78 -10.54
N PHE A 250 2.54 5.00 -10.32
CA PHE A 250 2.00 6.23 -10.89
C PHE A 250 2.96 6.68 -11.99
N GLU A 251 2.55 6.54 -13.25
CA GLU A 251 3.34 6.93 -14.40
C GLU A 251 2.86 8.28 -14.94
N LEU A 252 3.78 9.24 -15.05
CA LEU A 252 3.56 10.49 -15.77
C LEU A 252 4.05 10.32 -17.21
N HIS A 253 3.17 10.52 -18.18
CA HIS A 253 3.50 10.51 -19.60
C HIS A 253 3.23 11.89 -20.20
N GLU A 254 3.92 12.22 -21.29
CA GLU A 254 3.72 13.44 -22.06
C GLU A 254 3.33 13.06 -23.49
N ASN A 255 2.31 13.73 -24.04
CA ASN A 255 1.91 13.61 -25.44
C ASN A 255 1.52 14.99 -26.01
N SER A 256 1.07 15.03 -27.26
CA SER A 256 0.68 16.30 -27.92
C SER A 256 -0.46 17.06 -27.23
N ALA A 257 -1.26 16.38 -26.40
CA ALA A 257 -2.34 16.98 -25.62
C ALA A 257 -1.91 17.37 -24.19
N GLY A 258 -0.63 17.15 -23.83
CA GLY A 258 -0.06 17.48 -22.53
C GLY A 258 0.26 16.24 -21.68
N HIS A 259 0.24 16.43 -20.36
CA HIS A 259 0.61 15.40 -19.41
C HIS A 259 -0.58 14.51 -19.04
N ILE A 260 -0.36 13.19 -19.05
CA ILE A 260 -1.33 12.18 -18.61
C ILE A 260 -0.75 11.33 -17.48
N VAL A 261 -1.62 10.89 -16.58
CA VAL A 261 -1.27 10.00 -15.46
C VAL A 261 -1.87 8.62 -15.71
N ARG A 262 -1.06 7.57 -15.58
CA ARG A 262 -1.52 6.18 -15.56
C ARG A 262 -1.22 5.58 -14.21
N VAL A 263 -2.23 5.00 -13.57
CA VAL A 263 -2.07 4.28 -12.30
C VAL A 263 -2.18 2.79 -12.56
N LEU A 264 -1.16 2.06 -12.14
CA LEU A 264 -0.99 0.64 -12.37
C LEU A 264 -1.04 -0.08 -11.03
N TYR A 265 -1.77 -1.20 -10.96
CA TYR A 265 -1.80 -2.09 -9.81
C TYR A 265 -1.30 -3.47 -10.22
N TYR A 266 -0.27 -3.94 -9.51
CA TYR A 266 0.22 -5.31 -9.62
C TYR A 266 -0.24 -6.08 -8.39
N ASN A 267 -0.99 -7.16 -8.59
CA ASN A 267 -1.46 -7.96 -7.46
C ASN A 267 -0.28 -8.58 -6.70
N ASN A 268 0.79 -8.99 -7.41
CA ASN A 268 2.00 -9.52 -6.79
C ASN A 268 3.15 -9.57 -7.80
N SER A 269 4.34 -9.94 -7.32
CA SER A 269 5.57 -10.10 -8.11
C SER A 269 5.57 -11.20 -9.19
N ALA A 270 4.56 -12.08 -9.24
CA ALA A 270 4.45 -13.13 -10.26
C ALA A 270 3.61 -12.70 -11.48
N ILE A 271 2.84 -11.62 -11.37
CA ILE A 271 2.06 -11.08 -12.48
C ILE A 271 2.88 -10.01 -13.20
N HIS A 272 3.15 -10.24 -14.49
CA HIS A 272 3.97 -9.34 -15.30
C HIS A 272 3.18 -8.15 -15.87
N ASP A 273 1.88 -8.34 -16.13
CA ASP A 273 1.02 -7.30 -16.69
C ASP A 273 0.19 -6.64 -15.57
N PRO A 274 0.31 -5.31 -15.38
CA PRO A 274 -0.48 -4.62 -14.37
C PRO A 274 -1.94 -4.47 -14.79
N HIS A 275 -2.81 -4.36 -13.79
CA HIS A 275 -4.13 -3.76 -13.98
C HIS A 275 -3.96 -2.25 -14.14
N VAL A 276 -4.35 -1.71 -15.29
CA VAL A 276 -4.50 -0.28 -15.46
C VAL A 276 -5.77 0.14 -14.72
N LEU A 277 -5.62 0.91 -13.65
CA LEU A 277 -6.75 1.30 -12.83
C LEU A 277 -7.64 2.30 -13.59
N ASN A 278 -8.93 1.99 -13.68
CA ASN A 278 -9.96 2.92 -14.13
C ASN A 278 -10.42 3.71 -12.91
N LEU A 279 -9.89 4.93 -12.77
CA LEU A 279 -10.22 5.77 -11.62
C LEU A 279 -11.62 6.37 -11.83
N PRO A 280 -12.60 6.14 -10.95
CA PRO A 280 -13.89 6.81 -11.05
C PRO A 280 -13.82 8.35 -11.18
N PRO A 281 -12.89 9.05 -10.49
CA PRO A 281 -12.75 10.50 -10.68
C PRO A 281 -12.16 10.92 -12.04
N CYS A 282 -11.59 10.00 -12.82
CA CYS A 282 -10.85 10.33 -14.03
C CYS A 282 -10.85 9.18 -15.05
N GLN A 283 -11.49 9.39 -16.20
CA GLN A 283 -11.50 8.39 -17.28
C GLN A 283 -10.11 8.23 -17.92
N ASN A 284 -9.79 7.02 -18.38
CA ASN A 284 -8.55 6.74 -19.08
C ASN A 284 -8.63 7.17 -20.56
N PRO A 285 -7.66 7.93 -21.10
CA PRO A 285 -6.46 8.46 -20.44
C PRO A 285 -6.74 9.63 -19.51
N CYS A 286 -6.21 9.57 -18.29
CA CYS A 286 -6.43 10.60 -17.29
C CYS A 286 -5.44 11.76 -17.44
N SER A 287 -5.92 12.99 -17.68
CA SER A 287 -5.04 14.17 -17.72
C SER A 287 -4.50 14.49 -16.33
N LEU A 288 -3.27 15.03 -16.23
CA LEU A 288 -2.68 15.43 -14.95
C LEU A 288 -3.54 16.48 -14.21
N SER A 289 -4.16 17.41 -14.94
CA SER A 289 -5.02 18.44 -14.35
C SER A 289 -6.29 17.84 -13.74
N THR A 290 -6.94 16.91 -14.46
CA THR A 290 -8.11 16.17 -13.94
C THR A 290 -7.73 15.30 -12.76
N PHE A 291 -6.63 14.55 -12.85
CA PHE A 291 -6.10 13.73 -11.76
C PHE A 291 -5.87 14.57 -10.49
N THR A 292 -5.17 15.69 -10.64
CA THR A 292 -4.86 16.62 -9.53
C THR A 292 -6.13 17.17 -8.92
N SER A 293 -7.01 17.74 -9.74
CA SER A 293 -8.25 18.37 -9.26
C SER A 293 -9.14 17.38 -8.51
N ALA A 294 -9.20 16.13 -8.99
CA ALA A 294 -10.09 15.14 -8.41
C ALA A 294 -9.56 14.54 -7.10
N LEU A 295 -8.24 14.44 -6.93
CA LEU A 295 -7.62 13.94 -5.70
C LEU A 295 -7.35 15.04 -4.67
N GLN A 296 -7.26 16.31 -5.09
CA GLN A 296 -7.02 17.45 -4.19
C GLN A 296 -8.08 17.57 -3.07
N LYS A 297 -9.32 17.11 -3.32
CA LYS A 297 -10.39 17.08 -2.31
C LYS A 297 -10.06 16.20 -1.09
N ASN A 298 -9.21 15.19 -1.29
CA ASN A 298 -8.76 14.27 -0.25
C ASN A 298 -7.44 14.71 0.38
N VAL A 299 -6.87 15.85 -0.05
CA VAL A 299 -5.67 16.43 0.54
C VAL A 299 -6.08 17.41 1.66
N PRO A 300 -5.56 17.24 2.90
CA PRO A 300 -5.78 18.19 3.98
C PRO A 300 -5.06 19.51 3.71
N LYS A 301 -5.61 20.61 4.23
CA LYS A 301 -4.96 21.92 4.19
C LYS A 301 -3.88 22.02 5.27
N ASN A 302 -4.17 21.48 6.45
CA ASN A 302 -3.24 21.39 7.56
C ASN A 302 -3.50 20.07 8.29
N TRP A 303 -2.84 19.01 7.84
CA TRP A 303 -3.08 17.66 8.37
C TRP A 303 -2.95 17.59 9.88
N ARG A 304 -1.94 18.26 10.47
CA ARG A 304 -1.70 18.23 11.91
C ARG A 304 -2.86 18.85 12.68
N GLU A 305 -3.32 20.02 12.25
CA GLU A 305 -4.47 20.68 12.86
C GLU A 305 -5.75 19.87 12.67
N GLU A 306 -6.01 19.38 11.47
CA GLU A 306 -7.19 18.56 11.16
C GLU A 306 -7.20 17.22 11.93
N CYS A 307 -6.03 16.65 12.23
CA CYS A 307 -5.92 15.42 13.04
C CYS A 307 -6.13 15.64 14.54
N HIS A 308 -5.80 16.82 15.07
CA HIS A 308 -5.81 17.10 16.52
C HIS A 308 -6.96 18.01 16.97
N ASN A 309 -7.56 18.78 16.08
CA ASN A 309 -8.73 19.58 16.40
C ASN A 309 -9.98 18.69 16.36
N ALA A 310 -10.47 18.34 17.53
CA ALA A 310 -11.86 17.92 17.67
C ALA A 310 -12.73 19.17 17.46
N THR A 311 -13.38 19.29 16.30
CA THR A 311 -14.61 20.07 16.25
C THR A 311 -15.63 19.28 17.07
N ASP A 312 -15.73 19.61 18.36
CA ASP A 312 -16.88 19.30 19.21
C ASP A 312 -18.08 20.10 18.70
N ASP A 313 -18.61 19.73 17.52
CA ASP A 313 -19.83 20.29 16.95
C ASP A 313 -21.05 19.39 17.27
N GLU A 314 -21.08 18.85 18.49
CA GLU A 314 -22.26 18.18 19.09
C GLU A 314 -22.74 18.90 20.37
N THR A 315 -22.63 20.24 20.40
CA THR A 315 -23.46 21.07 21.29
C THR A 315 -24.01 22.27 20.55
N ARG A 316 -25.13 22.08 19.85
CA ARG A 316 -26.27 23.01 19.79
C ARG A 316 -27.50 22.35 19.17
#